data_AF-A0A8S1Y3E5-F1
#
_entry.id   AF-A0A8S1Y3E5-F1
#
_cell.length_a   1.000
_cell.length_b   1.000
_cell.length_c   1.000
_cell.angle_alpha   90.00
_cell.angle_beta   90.00
_cell.angle_gamma   90.00
#
_symmetry.space_group_name_H-M   'P 1'
#
loop_
_entity.id
_entity.type
_entity.pdbx_description
1 polymer ?
#
loop_
_entity_poly.entity_id
_entity_poly.type
_entity_poly.pdbx_seq_one_letter_code
_entity_poly.pdbx_strand_id
1 'polypeptide(L)'
;MNPLHKIYLQALITQSQQESSQQVKQEENSQKQNIQFLQKQQLMQIIQQCQTQYQPIQQVSKPPTLIEVQNQVTSYFQKIILQKQTINLTNVLEVQLPYFMIIMSNLIIYGLENCSADKEIVADLLSQYKANPLKISMSCSLFQTIALLFRSELINYDQSTKYLANFLLFRDDFCDIFFNALYCYQISQGQTVSQQIGFTQIHQIIKKQQDDVWTTFTFKLLSQQQQKLTKDQFLLQFNRYTQSLNNFFTKSNLIMDLVAQSVKQTAKLHNDQIFQEYLLIMGSFKATTQDFLKKATQVFFEETTDLDLLKFSSNTIKIHKQMNCQILFILPMILQLESQYLDHIIQNGFTEMQVKNSSNYYLKMIEKLKNKCVYNGEEECNCKKCQCIRRNRNSAKESQKKKREALEKLGPLQDEYNKLQKKVKQLETENQYMTTLILDVFKHPSVEKIASQFLEPLTKIIADSESIEEC
;
A
#
# COMPACT_ATOMS: atom_id res chain seq x y z
N MET A 1 1.42 48.45 -26.18
CA MET A 1 1.31 48.63 -24.71
C MET A 1 2.69 49.00 -24.16
N ASN A 2 2.75 50.04 -23.33
CA ASN A 2 4.00 50.56 -22.75
C ASN A 2 4.64 49.49 -21.81
N PRO A 3 5.95 49.18 -21.92
CA PRO A 3 6.63 48.15 -21.11
C PRO A 3 6.43 48.31 -19.59
N LEU A 4 6.39 49.56 -19.11
CA LEU A 4 6.13 49.88 -17.70
C LEU A 4 4.73 49.46 -17.25
N HIS A 5 3.73 49.57 -18.13
CA HIS A 5 2.37 49.15 -17.85
C HIS A 5 2.26 47.63 -17.72
N LYS A 6 3.05 46.88 -18.50
CA LYS A 6 3.08 45.41 -18.44
C LYS A 6 3.74 44.91 -17.15
N ILE A 7 4.80 45.56 -16.71
CA ILE A 7 5.48 45.27 -15.43
C ILE A 7 4.56 45.61 -14.25
N TYR A 8 3.86 46.75 -14.31
CA TYR A 8 2.92 47.15 -13.26
C TYR A 8 1.73 46.18 -13.13
N LEU A 9 1.15 45.75 -14.25
CA LEU A 9 0.09 44.73 -14.28
C LEU A 9 0.58 43.38 -13.75
N GLN A 10 1.79 42.96 -14.11
CA GLN A 10 2.39 41.72 -13.60
C GLN A 10 2.60 41.78 -12.08
N ALA A 11 3.05 42.93 -11.55
CA ALA A 11 3.23 43.15 -10.12
C ALA A 11 1.90 43.09 -9.36
N LEU A 12 0.85 43.75 -9.88
CA LEU A 12 -0.50 43.69 -9.31
C LEU A 12 -1.08 42.27 -9.30
N ILE A 13 -0.90 41.50 -10.38
CA ILE A 13 -1.35 40.11 -10.45
C ILE A 13 -0.60 39.26 -9.42
N THR A 14 0.71 39.44 -9.29
CA THR A 14 1.55 38.69 -8.34
C THR A 14 1.18 39.02 -6.90
N GLN A 15 0.85 40.28 -6.61
CA GLN A 15 0.41 40.72 -5.29
C GLN A 15 -0.97 40.15 -4.93
N SER A 16 -1.92 40.14 -5.88
CA SER A 16 -3.24 39.49 -5.67
C SER A 16 -3.13 37.97 -5.48
N GLN A 17 -2.16 37.32 -6.13
CA GLN A 17 -1.88 35.88 -5.95
C GLN A 17 -1.23 35.58 -4.61
N GLN A 18 -0.41 36.49 -4.08
CA GLN A 18 0.16 36.36 -2.74
C GLN A 18 -0.89 36.60 -1.64
N GLU A 19 -1.76 37.59 -1.80
CA GLU A 19 -2.85 37.87 -0.85
C GLU A 19 -3.87 36.73 -0.80
N SER A 20 -4.28 36.19 -1.95
CA SER A 20 -5.15 35.00 -2.01
C SER A 20 -4.48 33.76 -1.42
N SER A 21 -3.18 33.54 -1.67
CA SER A 21 -2.44 32.42 -1.06
C SER A 21 -2.27 32.56 0.45
N GLN A 22 -2.22 33.78 0.99
CA GLN A 22 -2.18 34.04 2.43
C GLN A 22 -3.56 33.87 3.08
N GLN A 23 -4.64 34.29 2.41
CA GLN A 23 -6.01 34.03 2.85
C GLN A 23 -6.32 32.52 2.91
N VAL A 24 -5.95 31.75 1.88
CA VAL A 24 -6.13 30.29 1.87
C VAL A 24 -5.36 29.62 3.00
N LYS A 25 -4.14 30.07 3.32
CA LYS A 25 -3.37 29.55 4.47
C LYS A 25 -3.97 29.93 5.82
N GLN A 26 -4.58 31.11 5.95
CA GLN A 26 -5.30 31.52 7.16
C GLN A 26 -6.61 30.73 7.31
N GLU A 27 -7.33 30.45 6.23
CA GLU A 27 -8.53 29.60 6.23
C GLU A 27 -8.18 28.14 6.53
N GLU A 28 -7.11 27.57 5.96
CA GLU A 28 -6.65 26.21 6.30
C GLU A 28 -6.22 26.07 7.77
N ASN A 29 -5.55 27.09 8.32
CA ASN A 29 -5.19 27.10 9.75
C ASN A 29 -6.42 27.28 10.64
N SER A 30 -7.38 28.11 10.24
CA SER A 30 -8.65 28.28 10.95
C SER A 30 -9.50 27.01 10.90
N GLN A 31 -9.52 26.30 9.77
CA GLN A 31 -10.16 24.99 9.64
C GLN A 31 -9.46 23.92 10.48
N LYS A 32 -8.12 23.87 10.52
CA LYS A 32 -7.38 22.95 11.40
C LYS A 32 -7.66 23.23 12.89
N GLN A 33 -7.73 24.50 13.29
CA GLN A 33 -8.10 24.89 14.65
C GLN A 33 -9.57 24.53 14.95
N ASN A 34 -10.48 24.71 14.00
CA ASN A 34 -11.88 24.30 14.16
C ASN A 34 -12.05 22.79 14.25
N ILE A 35 -11.28 22.00 13.47
CA ILE A 35 -11.28 20.53 13.56
C ILE A 35 -10.73 20.07 14.91
N GLN A 36 -9.64 20.68 15.41
CA GLN A 36 -9.10 20.39 16.74
C GLN A 36 -10.08 20.81 17.86
N PHE A 37 -10.79 21.92 17.68
CA PHE A 37 -11.82 22.37 18.60
C PHE A 37 -13.01 21.41 18.62
N LEU A 38 -13.50 20.97 17.45
CA LEU A 38 -14.56 19.95 17.34
C LEU A 38 -14.14 18.61 17.96
N GLN A 39 -12.89 18.19 17.76
CA GLN A 39 -12.36 16.97 18.38
C GLN A 39 -12.30 17.10 19.91
N LYS A 40 -11.87 18.25 20.44
CA LYS A 40 -11.92 18.53 21.89
C LYS A 40 -13.36 18.58 22.42
N GLN A 41 -14.30 19.12 21.65
CA GLN A 41 -15.70 19.22 22.05
C GLN A 41 -16.39 17.86 22.03
N GLN A 42 -16.09 17.01 21.04
CA GLN A 42 -16.53 15.60 21.00
C GLN A 42 -15.91 14.78 22.14
N LEU A 43 -14.62 14.99 22.44
CA LEU A 43 -13.96 14.34 23.58
C LEU A 43 -14.62 14.75 24.91
N MET A 44 -14.93 16.04 25.08
CA MET A 44 -15.67 16.56 26.23
C MET A 44 -17.08 15.96 26.33
N GLN A 45 -17.81 15.83 25.21
CA GLN A 45 -19.14 15.18 25.21
C GLN A 45 -19.06 13.70 25.55
N ILE A 46 -18.04 12.97 25.09
CA ILE A 46 -17.80 11.57 25.47
C ILE A 46 -17.49 11.47 26.96
N ILE A 47 -16.65 12.36 27.51
CA ILE A 47 -16.36 12.44 28.95
C ILE A 47 -17.64 12.73 29.75
N GLN A 48 -18.48 13.64 29.28
CA GLN A 48 -19.72 14.04 29.94
C GLN A 48 -20.80 12.95 29.86
N GLN A 49 -20.86 12.18 28.76
CA GLN A 49 -21.72 11.00 28.62
C GLN A 49 -21.25 9.84 29.52
N CYS A 50 -19.95 9.65 29.67
CA CYS A 50 -19.37 8.69 30.62
C CYS A 50 -19.66 9.08 32.10
N GLN A 51 -19.83 10.37 32.39
CA GLN A 51 -20.15 10.86 33.73
C GLN A 51 -21.65 10.88 34.06
N THR A 52 -22.53 11.03 33.06
CA THR A 52 -23.98 11.16 33.25
C THR A 52 -24.76 9.84 33.31
N GLN A 53 -24.12 8.69 33.06
CA GLN A 53 -24.72 7.37 33.31
C GLN A 53 -24.70 6.94 34.80
N TYR A 54 -24.11 7.73 35.70
CA TYR A 54 -24.20 7.52 37.14
C TYR A 54 -25.39 8.31 37.72
N GLN A 55 -26.59 7.72 37.69
CA GLN A 55 -27.60 8.08 38.70
C GLN A 55 -27.26 7.43 40.04
N PRO A 56 -27.57 8.07 41.19
CA PRO A 56 -27.19 7.56 42.49
C PRO A 56 -28.11 6.40 42.88
N ILE A 57 -27.70 5.17 42.57
CA ILE A 57 -28.24 3.98 43.20
C ILE A 57 -27.47 3.77 44.51
N GLN A 58 -28.23 3.61 45.58
CA GLN A 58 -27.76 3.43 46.95
C GLN A 58 -26.63 2.40 47.06
N GLN A 59 -25.67 2.75 47.92
CA GLN A 59 -24.44 2.04 48.24
C GLN A 59 -24.65 0.56 48.58
N VAL A 60 -24.05 -0.29 47.77
CA VAL A 60 -23.32 -1.46 48.25
C VAL A 60 -21.94 -1.33 47.58
N SER A 61 -20.88 -1.19 48.38
CA SER A 61 -19.50 -1.09 47.89
C SER A 61 -19.12 -2.39 47.21
N LYS A 62 -19.41 -2.49 45.90
CA LYS A 62 -18.85 -3.53 45.06
C LYS A 62 -17.36 -3.25 44.91
N PRO A 63 -16.50 -4.27 44.98
CA PRO A 63 -15.08 -4.09 44.68
C PRO A 63 -14.94 -3.49 43.27
N PRO A 64 -14.11 -2.47 43.06
CA PRO A 64 -13.97 -1.86 41.76
C PRO A 64 -13.61 -2.90 40.71
N THR A 65 -14.33 -2.87 39.59
CA THR A 65 -14.07 -3.81 38.50
C THR A 65 -12.70 -3.52 37.86
N LEU A 66 -12.08 -4.51 37.20
CA LEU A 66 -10.85 -4.32 36.43
C LEU A 66 -10.94 -3.12 35.47
N ILE A 67 -12.13 -2.88 34.89
CA ILE A 67 -12.39 -1.76 33.98
C ILE A 67 -12.28 -0.41 34.70
N GLU A 68 -12.78 -0.30 35.93
CA GLU A 68 -12.67 0.93 36.72
C GLU A 68 -11.20 1.24 37.03
N VAL A 69 -10.41 0.24 37.42
CA VAL A 69 -8.97 0.40 37.66
C VAL A 69 -8.27 0.84 36.37
N GLN A 70 -8.55 0.19 35.23
CA GLN A 70 -7.99 0.57 33.93
C GLN A 70 -8.37 2.01 33.51
N ASN A 71 -9.59 2.47 33.81
CA ASN A 71 -10.03 3.85 33.54
C ASN A 71 -9.27 4.88 34.39
N GLN A 72 -8.92 4.52 35.63
CA GLN A 72 -8.09 5.38 36.48
C GLN A 72 -6.64 5.45 35.97
N VAL A 73 -6.07 4.31 35.58
CA VAL A 73 -4.74 4.26 34.92
C VAL A 73 -4.76 5.10 33.63
N THR A 74 -5.81 4.97 32.82
CA THR A 74 -5.99 5.75 31.60
C THR A 74 -6.00 7.26 31.90
N SER A 75 -6.78 7.67 32.91
CA SER A 75 -6.88 9.07 33.33
C SER A 75 -5.54 9.62 33.84
N TYR A 76 -4.77 8.81 34.55
CA TYR A 76 -3.42 9.16 34.99
C TYR A 76 -2.48 9.39 33.79
N PHE A 77 -2.44 8.46 32.83
CA PHE A 77 -1.62 8.63 31.63
C PHE A 77 -2.06 9.80 30.75
N GLN A 78 -3.35 10.09 30.64
CA GLN A 78 -3.84 11.26 29.93
C GLN A 78 -3.31 12.56 30.56
N LYS A 79 -3.24 12.64 31.90
CA LYS A 79 -2.62 13.79 32.58
C LYS A 79 -1.14 13.93 32.22
N ILE A 80 -0.39 12.82 32.22
CA ILE A 80 1.03 12.81 31.81
C ILE A 80 1.20 13.33 30.38
N ILE A 81 0.37 12.87 29.44
CA ILE A 81 0.41 13.32 28.04
C ILE A 81 0.13 14.83 27.94
N LEU A 82 -0.92 15.31 28.61
CA LEU A 82 -1.28 16.73 28.61
C LEU A 82 -0.19 17.60 29.21
N GLN A 83 0.50 17.10 30.25
CA GLN A 83 1.58 17.79 30.92
C GLN A 83 2.94 17.56 30.25
N LYS A 84 3.01 16.73 29.21
CA LYS A 84 4.24 16.29 28.52
C LYS A 84 5.32 15.79 29.49
N GLN A 85 4.91 15.07 30.51
CA GLN A 85 5.83 14.50 31.49
C GLN A 85 6.45 13.21 30.95
N THR A 86 7.74 13.03 31.18
CA THR A 86 8.45 11.79 30.84
C THR A 86 8.27 10.76 31.95
N ILE A 87 7.93 9.53 31.56
CA ILE A 87 7.88 8.36 32.43
C ILE A 87 9.21 7.63 32.34
N ASN A 88 9.90 7.45 33.47
CA ASN A 88 11.09 6.62 33.56
C ASN A 88 10.69 5.22 34.05
N LEU A 89 10.83 4.22 33.20
CA LEU A 89 10.50 2.84 33.50
C LEU A 89 11.76 2.05 33.90
N THR A 90 11.58 1.12 34.82
CA THR A 90 12.56 0.08 35.15
C THR A 90 11.95 -1.28 34.84
N ASN A 91 12.79 -2.27 34.58
CA ASN A 91 12.28 -3.62 34.38
C ASN A 91 11.91 -4.23 35.73
N VAL A 92 10.64 -4.57 35.91
CA VAL A 92 10.16 -5.30 37.10
C VAL A 92 9.68 -6.71 36.76
N LEU A 93 10.01 -7.19 35.56
CA LEU A 93 9.59 -8.48 35.04
C LEU A 93 10.79 -9.40 34.81
N GLU A 94 10.68 -10.64 35.28
CA GLU A 94 11.68 -11.69 35.10
C GLU A 94 11.29 -12.69 33.98
N VAL A 95 10.38 -12.29 33.09
CA VAL A 95 9.81 -13.16 32.05
C VAL A 95 10.35 -12.80 30.66
N GLN A 96 10.68 -13.82 29.86
CA GLN A 96 11.05 -13.62 28.46
C GLN A 96 9.80 -13.34 27.59
N LEU A 97 9.64 -12.08 27.19
CA LEU A 97 8.64 -11.60 26.23
C LEU A 97 9.33 -10.78 25.14
N PRO A 98 8.68 -10.58 23.97
CA PRO A 98 9.16 -9.62 22.98
C PRO A 98 9.31 -8.24 23.62
N TYR A 99 10.34 -7.49 23.22
CA TYR A 99 10.74 -6.25 23.88
C TYR A 99 9.60 -5.25 24.06
N PHE A 100 8.83 -4.97 23.00
CA PHE A 100 7.75 -3.99 23.09
C PHE A 100 6.68 -4.42 24.13
N MET A 101 6.46 -5.73 24.32
CA MET A 101 5.56 -6.25 25.35
C MET A 101 6.14 -6.08 26.75
N ILE A 102 7.46 -6.22 26.92
CA ILE A 102 8.14 -5.91 28.20
C ILE A 102 7.90 -4.45 28.55
N ILE A 103 8.13 -3.52 27.62
CA ILE A 103 7.94 -2.09 27.86
C ILE A 103 6.46 -1.77 28.15
N MET A 104 5.53 -2.31 27.36
CA MET A 104 4.10 -2.14 27.61
C MET A 104 3.68 -2.68 28.99
N SER A 105 4.20 -3.84 29.40
CA SER A 105 3.86 -4.44 30.70
C SER A 105 4.38 -3.59 31.85
N ASN A 106 5.65 -3.17 31.78
CA ASN A 106 6.26 -2.29 32.78
C ASN A 106 5.52 -0.94 32.85
N LEU A 107 5.07 -0.41 31.71
CA LEU A 107 4.26 0.80 31.68
C LEU A 107 2.91 0.61 32.39
N ILE A 108 2.20 -0.49 32.12
CA ILE A 108 0.90 -0.78 32.78
C ILE A 108 1.10 -0.94 34.29
N ILE A 109 2.15 -1.64 34.70
CA ILE A 109 2.52 -1.78 36.12
C ILE A 109 2.82 -0.41 36.75
N TYR A 110 3.61 0.43 36.09
CA TYR A 110 3.87 1.80 36.52
C TYR A 110 2.57 2.60 36.69
N GLY A 111 1.64 2.48 35.73
CA GLY A 111 0.33 3.13 35.80
C GLY A 111 -0.50 2.65 36.99
N LEU A 112 -0.48 1.35 37.29
CA LEU A 112 -1.17 0.77 38.45
C LEU A 112 -0.59 1.28 39.76
N GLU A 113 0.74 1.33 39.89
CA GLU A 113 1.45 1.81 41.09
C GLU A 113 1.18 3.30 41.38
N ASN A 114 0.79 4.09 40.38
CA ASN A 114 0.59 5.54 40.49
C ASN A 114 -0.88 6.00 40.33
N CYS A 115 -1.82 5.07 40.15
CA CYS A 115 -3.24 5.42 40.04
C CYS A 115 -3.90 5.58 41.43
N SER A 116 -5.07 6.22 41.45
CA SER A 116 -5.86 6.47 42.67
C SER A 116 -6.80 5.30 43.05
N ALA A 117 -6.58 4.10 42.49
CA ALA A 117 -7.51 3.00 42.63
C ALA A 117 -7.37 2.31 44.00
N ASP A 118 -8.29 1.39 44.29
CA ASP A 118 -8.25 0.60 45.52
C ASP A 118 -6.93 -0.17 45.64
N LYS A 119 -6.23 0.03 46.76
CA LYS A 119 -4.89 -0.50 46.98
C LYS A 119 -4.86 -2.03 47.03
N GLU A 120 -5.90 -2.68 47.54
CA GLU A 120 -5.94 -4.14 47.65
C GLU A 120 -6.07 -4.77 46.25
N ILE A 121 -6.98 -4.24 45.43
CA ILE A 121 -7.16 -4.71 44.05
C ILE A 121 -5.94 -4.41 43.19
N VAL A 122 -5.33 -3.23 43.38
CA VAL A 122 -4.08 -2.89 42.69
C VAL A 122 -2.96 -3.84 43.10
N ALA A 123 -2.81 -4.17 44.39
CA ALA A 123 -1.81 -5.11 44.86
C ALA A 123 -2.01 -6.51 44.26
N ASP A 124 -3.24 -7.00 44.19
CA ASP A 124 -3.58 -8.28 43.57
C ASP A 124 -3.25 -8.29 42.07
N LEU A 125 -3.63 -7.24 41.33
CA LEU A 125 -3.32 -7.10 39.91
C LEU A 125 -1.81 -7.03 39.66
N LEU A 126 -1.07 -6.27 40.49
CA LEU A 126 0.39 -6.18 40.40
C LEU A 126 1.05 -7.54 40.62
N SER A 127 0.62 -8.29 41.63
CA SER A 127 1.09 -9.65 41.89
C SER A 127 0.82 -10.58 40.70
N GLN A 128 -0.41 -10.56 40.17
CA GLN A 128 -0.80 -11.38 39.03
C GLN A 128 -0.01 -11.04 37.76
N TYR A 129 0.18 -9.75 37.46
CA TYR A 129 0.86 -9.30 36.25
C TYR A 129 2.37 -9.48 36.32
N LYS A 130 2.99 -9.28 37.49
CA LYS A 130 4.42 -9.59 37.69
C LYS A 130 4.69 -11.09 37.56
N ALA A 131 3.80 -11.94 38.11
CA ALA A 131 3.92 -13.39 38.00
C ALA A 131 3.66 -13.92 36.59
N ASN A 132 2.69 -13.35 35.86
CA ASN A 132 2.39 -13.75 34.48
C ASN A 132 1.86 -12.56 33.65
N PRO A 133 2.73 -11.84 32.93
CA PRO A 133 2.33 -10.66 32.16
C PRO A 133 1.38 -10.98 30.99
N LEU A 134 1.28 -12.24 30.54
CA LEU A 134 0.33 -12.63 29.49
C LEU A 134 -1.14 -12.53 29.92
N LYS A 135 -1.40 -12.45 31.25
CA LYS A 135 -2.73 -12.22 31.82
C LYS A 135 -3.18 -10.76 31.72
N ILE A 136 -2.30 -9.83 31.36
CA ILE A 136 -2.67 -8.43 31.19
C ILE A 136 -3.71 -8.32 30.07
N SER A 137 -4.82 -7.66 30.39
CA SER A 137 -5.80 -7.20 29.41
C SER A 137 -5.95 -5.68 29.47
N MET A 138 -6.44 -5.09 28.40
CA MET A 138 -6.61 -3.64 28.27
C MET A 138 -7.94 -3.33 27.58
N SER A 139 -8.66 -2.36 28.14
CA SER A 139 -9.75 -1.67 27.45
C SER A 139 -9.22 -0.90 26.22
N CYS A 140 -10.13 -0.52 25.32
CA CYS A 140 -9.80 0.29 24.15
C CYS A 140 -9.12 1.61 24.55
N SER A 141 -9.69 2.30 25.56
CA SER A 141 -9.18 3.58 26.05
C SER A 141 -7.77 3.48 26.60
N LEU A 142 -7.46 2.43 27.38
CA LEU A 142 -6.13 2.21 27.91
C LEU A 142 -5.14 1.90 26.79
N PHE A 143 -5.50 1.00 25.85
CA PHE A 143 -4.64 0.62 24.73
C PHE A 143 -4.30 1.81 23.83
N GLN A 144 -5.29 2.64 23.46
CA GLN A 144 -5.08 3.85 22.67
C GLN A 144 -4.22 4.88 23.41
N THR A 145 -4.41 5.03 24.73
CA THR A 145 -3.62 5.96 25.54
C THR A 145 -2.16 5.52 25.65
N ILE A 146 -1.91 4.21 25.80
CA ILE A 146 -0.56 3.63 25.76
C ILE A 146 0.09 3.88 24.40
N ALA A 147 -0.63 3.63 23.30
CA ALA A 147 -0.14 3.91 21.95
C ALA A 147 0.23 5.40 21.77
N LEU A 148 -0.56 6.32 22.34
CA LEU A 148 -0.27 7.75 22.30
C LEU A 148 0.96 8.13 23.14
N LEU A 149 1.18 7.50 24.30
CA LEU A 149 2.40 7.71 25.09
C LEU A 149 3.67 7.32 24.30
N PHE A 150 3.67 6.17 23.64
CA PHE A 150 4.80 5.73 22.80
C PHE A 150 5.06 6.70 21.66
N ARG A 151 4.01 7.09 20.92
CA ARG A 151 4.14 8.04 19.80
C ARG A 151 4.56 9.45 20.23
N SER A 152 4.22 9.84 21.45
CA SER A 152 4.63 11.12 22.03
C SER A 152 6.07 11.07 22.59
N GLU A 153 6.75 9.92 22.49
CA GLU A 153 8.10 9.70 23.01
C GLU A 153 8.24 10.05 24.50
N LEU A 154 7.16 9.87 25.28
CA LEU A 154 7.13 10.21 26.70
C LEU A 154 7.61 9.07 27.61
N ILE A 155 8.09 7.96 27.05
CA ILE A 155 8.53 6.79 27.79
C ILE A 155 10.03 6.63 27.62
N ASN A 156 10.74 6.61 28.74
CA ASN A 156 12.17 6.39 28.81
C ASN A 156 12.44 5.08 29.57
N TYR A 157 13.08 4.14 28.90
CA TYR A 157 13.51 2.86 29.48
C TYR A 157 14.94 2.55 29.04
N ASP A 158 15.22 2.66 27.74
CA ASP A 158 16.56 2.60 27.16
C ASP A 158 16.65 3.42 25.85
N GLN A 159 17.80 3.38 25.17
CA GLN A 159 18.01 4.08 23.90
C GLN A 159 17.16 3.56 22.73
N SER A 160 16.66 2.33 22.82
CA SER A 160 15.86 1.65 21.80
C SER A 160 14.37 1.95 21.95
N THR A 161 13.92 2.45 23.10
CA THR A 161 12.50 2.73 23.37
C THR A 161 11.89 3.72 22.37
N LYS A 162 12.69 4.67 21.86
CA LYS A 162 12.29 5.63 20.82
C LYS A 162 11.75 4.99 19.54
N TYR A 163 12.19 3.78 19.21
CA TYR A 163 11.74 3.07 18.01
C TYR A 163 10.26 2.64 18.11
N LEU A 164 9.74 2.48 19.32
CA LEU A 164 8.34 2.13 19.54
C LEU A 164 7.37 3.23 19.08
N ALA A 165 7.82 4.48 18.94
CA ALA A 165 7.00 5.55 18.38
C ALA A 165 6.52 5.25 16.95
N ASN A 166 7.32 4.51 16.17
CA ASN A 166 7.01 4.15 14.78
C ASN A 166 6.57 2.69 14.58
N PHE A 167 6.46 1.92 15.67
CA PHE A 167 6.05 0.52 15.65
C PHE A 167 4.58 0.39 15.24
N LEU A 168 4.28 -0.55 14.33
CA LEU A 168 3.02 -0.72 13.63
C LEU A 168 1.81 -0.73 14.56
N LEU A 169 1.91 -1.44 15.68
CA LEU A 169 0.83 -1.60 16.66
C LEU A 169 0.35 -0.27 17.27
N PHE A 170 1.24 0.73 17.36
CA PHE A 170 0.95 2.01 18.03
C PHE A 170 0.62 3.15 17.07
N ARG A 171 0.77 2.94 15.76
CA ARG A 171 0.46 3.96 14.74
C ARG A 171 -1.04 4.24 14.69
N ASP A 172 -1.43 5.50 14.53
CA ASP A 172 -2.86 5.90 14.40
C ASP A 172 -3.60 5.09 13.33
N ASP A 173 -2.95 4.93 12.17
CA ASP A 173 -3.52 4.22 11.02
C ASP A 173 -3.81 2.72 11.28
N PHE A 174 -3.31 2.14 12.38
CA PHE A 174 -3.38 0.69 12.67
C PHE A 174 -3.79 0.32 14.11
N CYS A 175 -3.65 1.21 15.09
CA CYS A 175 -3.94 0.92 16.50
C CYS A 175 -5.38 0.38 16.66
N ASP A 176 -6.35 1.09 16.08
CA ASP A 176 -7.76 0.66 16.11
C ASP A 176 -7.99 -0.62 15.33
N ILE A 177 -7.25 -0.85 14.24
CA ILE A 177 -7.36 -2.07 13.43
C ILE A 177 -6.96 -3.29 14.29
N PHE A 178 -5.84 -3.20 14.99
CA PHE A 178 -5.38 -4.28 15.87
C PHE A 178 -6.33 -4.49 17.04
N PHE A 179 -6.76 -3.42 17.72
CA PHE A 179 -7.72 -3.55 18.82
C PHE A 179 -9.01 -4.22 18.33
N ASN A 180 -9.61 -3.71 17.26
CA ASN A 180 -10.88 -4.20 16.73
C ASN A 180 -10.81 -5.64 16.22
N ALA A 181 -9.67 -6.10 15.72
CA ALA A 181 -9.50 -7.48 15.27
C ALA A 181 -9.17 -8.45 16.42
N LEU A 182 -8.69 -7.96 17.57
CA LEU A 182 -8.17 -8.82 18.64
C LEU A 182 -8.96 -8.77 19.95
N TYR A 183 -9.82 -7.78 20.14
CA TYR A 183 -10.61 -7.74 21.37
C TYR A 183 -11.48 -8.99 21.53
N CYS A 184 -11.77 -9.30 22.78
CA CYS A 184 -12.74 -10.28 23.19
C CYS A 184 -13.69 -9.62 24.20
N TYR A 185 -14.91 -10.13 24.29
CA TYR A 185 -15.86 -9.70 25.31
C TYR A 185 -15.51 -10.37 26.63
N GLN A 186 -15.30 -9.58 27.67
CA GLN A 186 -15.17 -10.05 29.05
C GLN A 186 -16.39 -9.65 29.86
N ILE A 187 -16.92 -10.61 30.62
CA ILE A 187 -18.04 -10.40 31.54
C ILE A 187 -17.45 -10.29 32.94
N SER A 188 -17.55 -9.13 33.56
CA SER A 188 -17.16 -8.95 34.96
C SER A 188 -18.26 -9.41 35.92
N GLN A 189 -17.90 -9.62 37.18
CA GLN A 189 -18.85 -9.93 38.25
C GLN A 189 -19.87 -8.79 38.35
N GLY A 190 -21.10 -9.03 37.90
CA GLY A 190 -22.14 -8.01 37.75
C GLY A 190 -22.74 -7.85 36.35
N GLN A 191 -22.43 -8.74 35.40
CA GLN A 191 -22.97 -8.78 34.03
C GLN A 191 -22.55 -7.61 33.11
N THR A 192 -21.62 -6.76 33.54
CA THR A 192 -21.06 -5.73 32.65
C THR A 192 -20.13 -6.39 31.62
N VAL A 193 -20.48 -6.24 30.35
CA VAL A 193 -19.71 -6.75 29.22
C VAL A 193 -18.77 -5.65 28.73
N SER A 194 -17.48 -5.95 28.63
CA SER A 194 -16.45 -5.02 28.16
C SER A 194 -15.62 -5.64 27.04
N GLN A 195 -15.20 -4.82 26.07
CA GLN A 195 -14.26 -5.23 25.04
C GLN A 195 -12.84 -5.02 25.55
N GLN A 196 -12.04 -6.09 25.58
CA GLN A 196 -10.66 -6.03 25.99
C GLN A 196 -9.75 -6.82 25.05
N ILE A 197 -8.56 -6.29 24.80
CA ILE A 197 -7.46 -7.00 24.16
C ILE A 197 -6.52 -7.54 25.24
N GLY A 198 -6.10 -8.80 25.12
CA GLY A 198 -5.13 -9.41 26.04
C GLY A 198 -3.74 -9.53 25.45
N PHE A 199 -2.72 -9.53 26.30
CA PHE A 199 -1.33 -9.76 25.93
C PHE A 199 -1.13 -11.13 25.30
N THR A 200 -1.89 -12.13 25.73
CA THR A 200 -1.88 -13.47 25.11
C THR A 200 -2.19 -13.40 23.60
N GLN A 201 -3.23 -12.66 23.20
CA GLN A 201 -3.63 -12.52 21.79
C GLN A 201 -2.53 -11.82 20.98
N ILE A 202 -1.96 -10.73 21.52
CA ILE A 202 -0.87 -9.99 20.86
C ILE A 202 0.36 -10.89 20.68
N HIS A 203 0.74 -11.61 21.73
CA HIS A 203 1.89 -12.51 21.74
C HIS A 203 1.75 -13.68 20.76
N GLN A 204 0.54 -14.25 20.64
CA GLN A 204 0.25 -15.35 19.72
C GLN A 204 0.43 -14.95 18.24
N ILE A 205 0.07 -13.72 17.87
CA ILE A 205 0.27 -13.23 16.50
C ILE A 205 1.76 -13.18 16.15
N ILE A 206 2.61 -12.80 17.10
CA ILE A 206 4.03 -12.57 16.88
C ILE A 206 4.84 -13.85 16.92
N LYS A 207 4.53 -14.78 17.83
CA LYS A 207 5.26 -16.06 17.93
C LYS A 207 4.92 -17.05 16.83
N LYS A 208 3.86 -16.80 16.05
CA LYS A 208 3.35 -17.61 14.93
C LYS A 208 3.71 -19.10 15.02
N GLN A 209 3.11 -19.79 15.99
CA GLN A 209 3.25 -21.25 16.09
C GLN A 209 2.19 -22.01 15.27
N GLN A 210 1.10 -21.35 14.86
CA GLN A 210 -0.02 -21.95 14.10
C GLN A 210 -0.57 -20.95 13.07
N ASP A 211 -0.76 -21.38 11.82
CA ASP A 211 -1.33 -20.55 10.74
C ASP A 211 -2.80 -20.11 11.04
N ASP A 212 -3.49 -20.83 11.93
CA ASP A 212 -4.86 -20.53 12.34
C ASP A 212 -5.00 -19.19 13.08
N VAL A 213 -3.94 -18.73 13.77
CA VAL A 213 -3.97 -17.45 14.51
C VAL A 213 -4.09 -16.28 13.54
N TRP A 214 -3.26 -16.25 12.50
CA TRP A 214 -3.30 -15.19 11.50
C TRP A 214 -4.57 -15.24 10.68
N THR A 215 -5.05 -16.44 10.37
CA THR A 215 -6.34 -16.65 9.70
C THR A 215 -7.49 -16.08 10.53
N THR A 216 -7.52 -16.38 11.83
CA THR A 216 -8.55 -15.87 12.75
C THR A 216 -8.48 -14.34 12.88
N PHE A 217 -7.28 -13.77 13.00
CA PHE A 217 -7.07 -12.33 13.02
C PHE A 217 -7.61 -11.67 11.75
N THR A 218 -7.21 -12.18 10.57
CA THR A 218 -7.66 -11.64 9.28
C THR A 218 -9.16 -11.82 9.08
N PHE A 219 -9.74 -12.94 9.48
CA PHE A 219 -11.18 -13.15 9.42
C PHE A 219 -11.91 -12.12 10.28
N LYS A 220 -11.49 -11.90 11.53
CA LYS A 220 -12.08 -10.91 12.43
C LYS A 220 -11.93 -9.49 11.90
N LEU A 221 -10.79 -9.18 11.28
CA LEU A 221 -10.56 -7.91 10.60
C LEU A 221 -11.56 -7.68 9.46
N LEU A 222 -11.73 -8.66 8.57
CA LEU A 222 -12.58 -8.53 7.38
C LEU A 222 -14.08 -8.62 7.71
N SER A 223 -14.45 -9.45 8.68
CA SER A 223 -15.85 -9.62 9.15
C SER A 223 -16.27 -8.56 10.16
N GLN A 224 -15.33 -7.75 10.67
CA GLN A 224 -15.56 -6.83 11.78
C GLN A 224 -16.13 -7.55 13.01
N GLN A 225 -15.53 -8.69 13.37
CA GLN A 225 -15.92 -9.57 14.49
C GLN A 225 -17.28 -10.26 14.35
N GLN A 226 -17.90 -10.21 13.17
CA GLN A 226 -19.12 -10.98 12.91
C GLN A 226 -18.80 -12.47 12.75
N GLN A 227 -19.78 -13.32 13.06
CA GLN A 227 -19.64 -14.78 12.91
C GLN A 227 -19.46 -15.22 11.45
N LYS A 228 -19.95 -14.39 10.52
CA LYS A 228 -19.88 -14.62 9.08
C LYS A 228 -19.31 -13.41 8.36
N LEU A 229 -18.58 -13.66 7.29
CA LEU A 229 -18.06 -12.68 6.36
C LEU A 229 -18.88 -12.71 5.08
N THR A 230 -19.54 -11.60 4.76
CA THR A 230 -20.25 -11.42 3.48
C THR A 230 -19.30 -10.95 2.37
N LYS A 231 -19.69 -11.17 1.12
CA LYS A 231 -18.95 -10.68 -0.06
C LYS A 231 -18.72 -9.16 -0.03
N ASP A 232 -19.75 -8.37 0.30
CA ASP A 232 -19.64 -6.91 0.34
C ASP A 232 -18.68 -6.43 1.43
N GLN A 233 -18.74 -7.05 2.61
CA GLN A 233 -17.77 -6.79 3.68
C GLN A 233 -16.35 -7.13 3.25
N PHE A 234 -16.15 -8.29 2.62
CA PHE A 234 -14.84 -8.68 2.11
C PHE A 234 -14.28 -7.64 1.14
N LEU A 235 -15.05 -7.25 0.13
CA LEU A 235 -14.62 -6.24 -0.85
C LEU A 235 -14.31 -4.89 -0.20
N LEU A 236 -15.18 -4.42 0.69
CA LEU A 236 -15.00 -3.14 1.38
C LEU A 236 -13.76 -3.15 2.30
N GLN A 237 -13.66 -4.15 3.17
CA GLN A 237 -12.56 -4.22 4.16
C GLN A 237 -11.23 -4.56 3.51
N PHE A 238 -11.20 -5.39 2.46
CA PHE A 238 -9.98 -5.66 1.72
C PHE A 238 -9.47 -4.41 0.98
N ASN A 239 -10.37 -3.58 0.46
CA ASN A 239 -9.99 -2.29 -0.12
C ASN A 239 -9.42 -1.33 0.93
N ARG A 240 -10.05 -1.23 2.11
CA ARG A 240 -9.51 -0.42 3.24
C ARG A 240 -8.14 -0.93 3.70
N TYR A 241 -8.01 -2.25 3.87
CA TYR A 241 -6.75 -2.93 4.18
C TYR A 241 -5.65 -2.58 3.16
N THR A 242 -5.96 -2.67 1.87
CA THR A 242 -5.05 -2.32 0.78
C THR A 242 -4.62 -0.85 0.84
N GLN A 243 -5.56 0.07 1.12
CA GLN A 243 -5.26 1.48 1.27
C GLN A 243 -4.33 1.75 2.46
N SER A 244 -4.63 1.18 3.63
CA SER A 244 -3.79 1.32 4.82
C SER A 244 -2.38 0.76 4.60
N LEU A 245 -2.26 -0.43 4.01
CA LEU A 245 -0.95 -1.01 3.67
C LEU A 245 -0.19 -0.18 2.65
N ASN A 246 -0.86 0.31 1.60
CA ASN A 246 -0.20 1.18 0.62
C ASN A 246 0.28 2.49 1.26
N ASN A 247 -0.46 3.04 2.22
CA ASN A 247 -0.02 4.20 2.99
C ASN A 247 1.19 3.86 3.88
N PHE A 248 1.18 2.70 4.54
CA PHE A 248 2.31 2.22 5.35
C PHE A 248 3.60 2.07 4.51
N PHE A 249 3.50 1.47 3.33
CA PHE A 249 4.65 1.26 2.43
C PHE A 249 5.12 2.52 1.70
N THR A 250 4.38 3.64 1.79
CA THR A 250 4.75 4.91 1.15
C THR A 250 5.26 5.95 2.14
N LYS A 251 4.77 5.93 3.38
CA LYS A 251 5.29 6.76 4.47
C LYS A 251 6.54 6.13 5.12
N SER A 252 7.28 6.92 5.89
CA SER A 252 8.30 6.36 6.80
C SER A 252 7.65 5.40 7.79
N ASN A 253 8.36 4.33 8.10
CA ASN A 253 8.01 3.33 9.09
C ASN A 253 9.27 2.82 9.78
N LEU A 254 9.10 2.09 10.87
CA LEU A 254 10.19 1.61 11.71
C LEU A 254 11.28 0.91 10.89
N ILE A 255 10.91 -0.02 10.02
CA ILE A 255 11.88 -0.78 9.20
C ILE A 255 12.62 0.17 8.25
N MET A 256 11.93 1.10 7.58
CA MET A 256 12.57 2.09 6.70
C MET A 256 13.53 3.01 7.45
N ASP A 257 13.13 3.49 8.63
CA ASP A 257 13.95 4.37 9.47
C ASP A 257 15.23 3.64 9.92
N LEU A 258 15.11 2.36 10.27
CA LEU A 258 16.22 1.51 10.66
C LEU A 258 17.15 1.17 9.49
N VAL A 259 16.61 0.90 8.28
CA VAL A 259 17.45 0.78 7.06
C VAL A 259 18.19 2.09 6.80
N ALA A 260 17.53 3.24 6.92
CA ALA A 260 18.16 4.54 6.69
C ALA A 260 19.25 4.85 7.73
N GLN A 261 19.05 4.43 8.99
CA GLN A 261 20.05 4.57 10.05
C GLN A 261 21.24 3.63 9.85
N SER A 262 21.04 2.39 9.39
CA SER A 262 22.13 1.45 9.09
C SER A 262 22.98 1.85 7.87
N VAL A 263 22.49 2.76 7.02
CA VAL A 263 23.32 3.41 5.98
C VAL A 263 24.24 4.48 6.58
N LYS A 264 23.78 5.17 7.62
CA LYS A 264 24.53 6.24 8.30
C LYS A 264 25.53 5.69 9.33
N GLN A 265 25.19 4.58 9.96
CA GLN A 265 26.04 3.85 10.90
C GLN A 265 26.67 2.68 10.15
N THR A 266 27.95 2.81 9.79
CA THR A 266 28.70 1.74 9.14
C THR A 266 28.85 0.56 10.11
N ALA A 267 27.89 -0.36 10.13
CA ALA A 267 27.90 -1.52 11.03
C ALA A 267 27.25 -2.75 10.39
N LYS A 268 27.93 -3.87 10.63
CA LYS A 268 27.68 -5.22 10.16
C LYS A 268 26.47 -5.86 10.87
N LEU A 269 25.31 -5.23 10.80
CA LEU A 269 24.06 -5.93 11.09
C LEU A 269 23.76 -6.83 9.88
N HIS A 270 23.97 -8.13 10.03
CA HIS A 270 23.50 -9.15 9.09
C HIS A 270 21.95 -9.23 9.09
N ASN A 271 21.27 -8.08 8.97
CA ASN A 271 19.82 -7.96 8.85
C ASN A 271 19.35 -8.15 7.42
N ASP A 272 20.19 -8.72 6.56
CA ASP A 272 19.84 -9.07 5.19
C ASP A 272 18.54 -9.87 5.16
N GLN A 273 18.36 -10.80 6.10
CA GLN A 273 17.13 -11.59 6.18
C GLN A 273 15.89 -10.73 6.47
N ILE A 274 15.94 -9.85 7.49
CA ILE A 274 14.80 -8.97 7.86
C ILE A 274 14.46 -8.02 6.71
N PHE A 275 15.46 -7.44 6.05
CA PHE A 275 15.25 -6.53 4.93
C PHE A 275 14.79 -7.25 3.66
N GLN A 276 15.29 -8.46 3.39
CA GLN A 276 14.81 -9.31 2.30
C GLN A 276 13.35 -9.70 2.53
N GLU A 277 13.00 -10.10 3.75
CA GLU A 277 11.63 -10.46 4.12
C GLU A 277 10.69 -9.25 3.98
N TYR A 278 11.10 -8.07 4.43
CA TYR A 278 10.37 -6.83 4.19
C TYR A 278 10.15 -6.54 2.69
N LEU A 279 11.21 -6.68 1.88
CA LEU A 279 11.13 -6.49 0.43
C LEU A 279 10.23 -7.54 -0.25
N LEU A 280 10.24 -8.79 0.22
CA LEU A 280 9.36 -9.85 -0.27
C LEU A 280 7.90 -9.52 0.04
N ILE A 281 7.60 -9.09 1.27
CA ILE A 281 6.25 -8.65 1.67
C ILE A 281 5.80 -7.48 0.79
N MET A 282 6.61 -6.42 0.70
CA MET A 282 6.30 -5.21 -0.08
C MET A 282 6.16 -5.52 -1.57
N GLY A 283 7.05 -6.35 -2.12
CA GLY A 283 7.03 -6.78 -3.52
C GLY A 283 5.79 -7.61 -3.84
N SER A 284 5.47 -8.59 -2.99
CA SER A 284 4.28 -9.44 -3.13
C SER A 284 3.01 -8.59 -3.09
N PHE A 285 2.90 -7.66 -2.13
CA PHE A 285 1.78 -6.71 -2.06
C PHE A 285 1.61 -5.94 -3.36
N LYS A 286 2.68 -5.29 -3.83
CA LYS A 286 2.64 -4.45 -5.04
C LYS A 286 2.32 -5.24 -6.31
N ALA A 287 2.69 -6.52 -6.38
CA ALA A 287 2.50 -7.36 -7.56
C ALA A 287 1.14 -8.05 -7.61
N THR A 288 0.61 -8.50 -6.48
CA THR A 288 -0.48 -9.50 -6.46
C THR A 288 -1.85 -8.94 -6.12
N THR A 289 -1.94 -7.74 -5.51
CA THR A 289 -3.21 -7.20 -4.98
C THR A 289 -4.36 -7.17 -5.98
N GLN A 290 -4.07 -6.79 -7.22
CA GLN A 290 -5.05 -6.64 -8.29
C GLN A 290 -5.70 -7.97 -8.68
N ASP A 291 -4.86 -8.93 -9.10
CA ASP A 291 -5.32 -10.25 -9.51
C ASP A 291 -5.87 -11.06 -8.33
N PHE A 292 -5.39 -10.75 -7.12
CA PHE A 292 -5.87 -11.38 -5.91
C PHE A 292 -7.33 -11.09 -5.65
N LEU A 293 -7.79 -9.83 -5.71
CA LEU A 293 -9.19 -9.50 -5.38
C LEU A 293 -10.19 -10.24 -6.29
N LYS A 294 -9.89 -10.30 -7.60
CA LYS A 294 -10.72 -11.00 -8.58
C LYS A 294 -10.80 -12.50 -8.29
N LYS A 295 -9.64 -13.14 -8.09
CA LYS A 295 -9.58 -14.58 -7.78
C LYS A 295 -10.13 -14.91 -6.39
N ALA A 296 -9.91 -14.05 -5.41
CA ALA A 296 -10.42 -14.20 -4.05
C ALA A 296 -11.93 -14.19 -4.03
N THR A 297 -12.54 -13.28 -4.78
CA THR A 297 -14.00 -13.20 -4.86
C THR A 297 -14.60 -14.48 -5.43
N GLN A 298 -13.95 -15.09 -6.43
CA GLN A 298 -14.36 -16.39 -6.96
C GLN A 298 -14.15 -17.50 -5.93
N VAL A 299 -12.94 -17.65 -5.40
CA VAL A 299 -12.61 -18.74 -4.46
C VAL A 299 -13.45 -18.69 -3.17
N PHE A 300 -13.78 -17.49 -2.68
CA PHE A 300 -14.52 -17.29 -1.45
C PHE A 300 -16.04 -17.32 -1.64
N PHE A 301 -16.58 -16.86 -2.77
CA PHE A 301 -18.03 -16.56 -2.89
C PHE A 301 -18.66 -17.06 -4.19
N GLU A 302 -18.06 -18.03 -4.89
CA GLU A 302 -18.65 -18.63 -6.10
C GLU A 302 -19.97 -19.34 -5.83
N GLU A 303 -20.05 -20.11 -4.72
CA GLU A 303 -21.22 -20.92 -4.37
C GLU A 303 -22.03 -20.38 -3.17
N THR A 304 -21.46 -19.45 -2.41
CA THR A 304 -22.05 -18.96 -1.16
C THR A 304 -21.95 -17.44 -1.04
N THR A 305 -22.98 -16.81 -0.48
CA THR A 305 -23.01 -15.35 -0.23
C THR A 305 -22.23 -14.93 1.01
N ASP A 306 -22.03 -15.87 1.95
CA ASP A 306 -21.31 -15.66 3.21
C ASP A 306 -20.37 -16.83 3.54
N LEU A 307 -19.39 -16.55 4.41
CA LEU A 307 -18.39 -17.51 4.87
C LEU A 307 -18.25 -17.47 6.39
N ASP A 308 -18.21 -18.63 7.03
CA ASP A 308 -17.72 -18.75 8.40
C ASP A 308 -16.18 -18.84 8.46
N LEU A 309 -15.61 -18.84 9.66
CA LEU A 309 -14.17 -18.92 9.88
C LEU A 309 -13.53 -20.19 9.30
N LEU A 310 -14.23 -21.34 9.38
CA LEU A 310 -13.69 -22.62 8.91
C LEU A 310 -13.55 -22.63 7.39
N LYS A 311 -14.59 -22.22 6.66
CA LYS A 311 -14.55 -22.09 5.20
C LYS A 311 -13.58 -21.00 4.76
N PHE A 312 -13.52 -19.89 5.49
CA PHE A 312 -12.54 -18.84 5.23
C PHE A 312 -11.11 -19.36 5.36
N SER A 313 -10.82 -20.18 6.38
CA SER A 313 -9.51 -20.78 6.59
C SER A 313 -9.11 -21.69 5.43
N SER A 314 -9.95 -22.66 5.05
CA SER A 314 -9.66 -23.56 3.94
C SER A 314 -9.46 -22.81 2.61
N ASN A 315 -10.30 -21.82 2.35
CA ASN A 315 -10.24 -21.03 1.12
C ASN A 315 -9.03 -20.08 1.09
N THR A 316 -8.60 -19.58 2.25
CA THR A 316 -7.39 -18.75 2.38
C THR A 316 -6.15 -19.55 2.01
N ILE A 317 -6.03 -20.78 2.52
CA ILE A 317 -4.93 -21.68 2.17
C ILE A 317 -4.94 -21.97 0.66
N LYS A 318 -6.12 -22.24 0.09
CA LYS A 318 -6.29 -22.50 -1.34
C LYS A 318 -5.82 -21.32 -2.19
N ILE A 319 -6.28 -20.10 -1.90
CA ILE A 319 -5.92 -18.94 -2.72
C ILE A 319 -4.47 -18.52 -2.56
N HIS A 320 -3.90 -18.57 -1.34
CA HIS A 320 -2.48 -18.24 -1.13
C HIS A 320 -1.56 -19.18 -1.90
N LYS A 321 -1.90 -20.47 -1.97
CA LYS A 321 -1.21 -21.45 -2.81
C LYS A 321 -1.38 -21.16 -4.30
N GLN A 322 -2.61 -20.92 -4.78
CA GLN A 322 -2.90 -20.65 -6.19
C GLN A 322 -2.22 -19.37 -6.71
N MET A 323 -2.08 -18.37 -5.84
CA MET A 323 -1.50 -17.06 -6.18
C MET A 323 -0.02 -16.94 -5.84
N ASN A 324 0.54 -17.93 -5.14
CA ASN A 324 1.88 -17.86 -4.54
C ASN A 324 2.09 -16.53 -3.79
N CYS A 325 1.13 -16.17 -2.93
CA CYS A 325 1.14 -14.90 -2.20
C CYS A 325 0.51 -15.07 -0.81
N GLN A 326 0.86 -14.19 0.12
CA GLN A 326 0.32 -14.16 1.48
C GLN A 326 -0.33 -12.80 1.79
N ILE A 327 -0.97 -12.19 0.79
CA ILE A 327 -1.46 -10.82 0.88
C ILE A 327 -2.42 -10.58 2.05
N LEU A 328 -3.20 -11.59 2.44
CA LEU A 328 -4.12 -11.50 3.58
C LEU A 328 -3.42 -11.48 4.95
N PHE A 329 -2.15 -11.86 5.00
CA PHE A 329 -1.34 -11.97 6.22
C PHE A 329 -0.25 -10.90 6.33
N ILE A 330 -0.25 -9.89 5.47
CA ILE A 330 0.80 -8.87 5.48
C ILE A 330 0.87 -8.11 6.81
N LEU A 331 -0.27 -7.71 7.39
CA LEU A 331 -0.27 -7.02 8.70
C LEU A 331 0.37 -7.83 9.83
N PRO A 332 -0.05 -9.07 10.11
CA PRO A 332 0.60 -9.86 11.14
C PRO A 332 2.07 -10.19 10.79
N MET A 333 2.42 -10.37 9.50
CA MET A 333 3.81 -10.52 9.08
C MET A 333 4.66 -9.28 9.41
N ILE A 334 4.18 -8.07 9.13
CA ILE A 334 4.91 -6.84 9.45
C ILE A 334 5.04 -6.68 10.97
N LEU A 335 3.98 -6.94 11.74
CA LEU A 335 4.03 -6.88 13.21
C LEU A 335 5.09 -7.84 13.77
N GLN A 336 5.11 -9.08 13.27
CA GLN A 336 6.11 -10.08 13.64
C GLN A 336 7.52 -9.61 13.28
N LEU A 337 7.72 -9.11 12.05
CA LEU A 337 9.01 -8.67 11.54
C LEU A 337 9.56 -7.48 12.33
N GLU A 338 8.72 -6.48 12.64
CA GLU A 338 9.11 -5.35 13.48
C GLU A 338 9.49 -5.78 14.89
N SER A 339 8.75 -6.74 15.48
CA SER A 339 9.07 -7.28 16.81
C SER A 339 10.43 -7.98 16.82
N GLN A 340 10.66 -8.88 15.85
CA GLN A 340 11.92 -9.60 15.71
C GLN A 340 13.09 -8.63 15.51
N TYR A 341 12.88 -7.56 14.75
CA TYR A 341 13.92 -6.60 14.49
C TYR A 341 14.29 -5.82 15.76
N LEU A 342 13.31 -5.38 16.55
CA LEU A 342 13.59 -4.71 17.83
C LEU A 342 14.35 -5.64 18.78
N ASP A 343 13.89 -6.89 18.94
CA ASP A 343 14.56 -7.88 19.79
C ASP A 343 16.02 -8.10 19.35
N HIS A 344 16.27 -8.16 18.05
CA HIS A 344 17.62 -8.28 17.49
C HIS A 344 18.51 -7.07 17.78
N ILE A 345 17.97 -5.85 17.70
CA ILE A 345 18.72 -4.62 18.04
C ILE A 345 19.17 -4.63 19.50
N ILE A 346 18.30 -5.10 20.40
CA ILE A 346 18.58 -5.12 21.83
C ILE A 346 19.62 -6.17 22.19
N GLN A 347 19.55 -7.36 21.59
CA GLN A 347 20.51 -8.44 21.85
C GLN A 347 21.92 -8.11 21.35
N ASN A 348 22.05 -7.45 20.21
CA ASN A 348 23.36 -7.22 19.56
C ASN A 348 23.94 -5.83 19.84
N GLY A 349 23.14 -4.89 20.33
CA GLY A 349 23.53 -3.50 20.52
C GLY A 349 23.86 -2.78 19.21
N PHE A 350 24.14 -1.48 19.31
CA PHE A 350 24.68 -0.69 18.20
C PHE A 350 26.22 -0.81 18.18
N THR A 351 26.77 -1.88 17.62
CA THR A 351 28.23 -1.98 17.45
C THR A 351 28.72 -1.14 16.28
N GLU A 352 29.47 -0.06 16.56
CA GLU A 352 30.13 0.79 15.57
C GLU A 352 31.38 0.10 14.98
N MET A 353 31.28 -0.60 13.85
CA MET A 353 32.46 -1.00 13.06
C MET A 353 32.20 -1.13 11.56
N GLN A 354 33.09 -0.52 10.77
CA GLN A 354 32.91 -0.17 9.37
C GLN A 354 32.63 -1.35 8.43
N VAL A 355 31.43 -1.37 7.82
CA VAL A 355 31.15 -2.11 6.58
C VAL A 355 30.40 -1.18 5.61
N LYS A 356 30.83 -1.12 4.36
CA LYS A 356 30.19 -0.36 3.27
C LYS A 356 29.66 -1.34 2.22
N ASN A 357 28.34 -1.32 1.94
CA ASN A 357 27.72 -1.45 0.59
C ASN A 357 26.30 -2.07 0.55
N SER A 358 25.86 -2.91 1.50
CA SER A 358 24.56 -3.63 1.40
C SER A 358 23.33 -2.74 1.64
N SER A 359 23.38 -1.79 2.57
CA SER A 359 22.22 -0.95 2.93
C SER A 359 21.73 -0.03 1.79
N ASN A 360 22.61 0.36 0.86
CA ASN A 360 22.25 1.16 -0.32
C ASN A 360 21.42 0.36 -1.35
N TYR A 361 21.63 -0.96 -1.43
CA TYR A 361 20.84 -1.84 -2.28
C TYR A 361 19.37 -1.89 -1.84
N TYR A 362 19.12 -2.14 -0.55
CA TYR A 362 17.76 -2.22 0.01
C TYR A 362 17.02 -0.89 -0.13
N LEU A 363 17.65 0.25 0.16
CA LEU A 363 17.02 1.56 -0.03
C LEU A 363 16.60 1.81 -1.49
N LYS A 364 17.47 1.48 -2.46
CA LYS A 364 17.13 1.62 -3.88
C LYS A 364 15.95 0.74 -4.27
N MET A 365 15.87 -0.49 -3.74
CA MET A 365 14.73 -1.37 -3.97
C MET A 365 13.44 -0.87 -3.31
N ILE A 366 13.52 -0.41 -2.05
CA ILE A 366 12.39 0.19 -1.33
C ILE A 366 11.87 1.39 -2.11
N GLU A 367 12.74 2.30 -2.54
CA GLU A 367 12.35 3.48 -3.32
C GLU A 367 11.73 3.10 -4.68
N LYS A 368 12.27 2.07 -5.35
CA LYS A 368 11.67 1.54 -6.58
C LYS A 368 10.26 0.99 -6.34
N LEU A 369 10.04 0.24 -5.24
CA LEU A 369 8.75 -0.35 -4.90
C LEU A 369 7.74 0.68 -4.37
N LYS A 370 8.19 1.65 -3.58
CA LYS A 370 7.40 2.79 -3.10
C LYS A 370 6.85 3.59 -4.25
N ASN A 371 7.63 3.69 -5.34
CA ASN A 371 7.21 4.34 -6.56
C ASN A 371 6.23 3.52 -7.42
N LYS A 372 5.93 2.26 -7.12
CA LYS A 372 4.90 1.48 -7.81
C LYS A 372 3.52 1.70 -7.18
N CYS A 373 2.52 1.96 -8.03
CA CYS A 373 1.13 1.95 -7.61
C CYS A 373 0.59 0.51 -7.69
N VAL A 374 -0.10 0.09 -6.63
CA VAL A 374 -0.74 -1.23 -6.53
C VAL A 374 -1.79 -1.42 -7.63
N TYR A 375 -2.49 -0.35 -8.02
CA TYR A 375 -3.54 -0.38 -9.03
C TYR A 375 -3.04 -0.29 -10.48
N ASN A 376 -1.74 -0.05 -10.72
CA ASN A 376 -1.09 -0.14 -12.02
C ASN A 376 -1.88 0.33 -13.28
N GLY A 377 -2.61 1.45 -13.19
CA GLY A 377 -3.38 2.01 -14.30
C GLY A 377 -4.87 1.66 -14.34
N GLU A 378 -5.41 0.88 -13.40
CA GLU A 378 -6.84 0.57 -13.33
C GLU A 378 -7.73 1.80 -13.16
N GLU A 379 -8.93 1.75 -13.73
CA GLU A 379 -9.89 2.87 -13.78
C GLU A 379 -10.30 3.36 -12.39
N GLU A 380 -10.41 2.43 -11.43
CA GLU A 380 -10.76 2.68 -10.03
C GLU A 380 -9.72 3.55 -9.29
N CYS A 381 -8.50 3.69 -9.83
CA CYS A 381 -7.44 4.48 -9.23
C CYS A 381 -7.16 5.77 -10.01
N ASN A 382 -7.29 6.91 -9.33
CA ASN A 382 -7.06 8.25 -9.90
C ASN A 382 -5.71 8.86 -9.58
N CYS A 383 -4.73 8.09 -9.09
CA CYS A 383 -3.40 8.65 -8.84
C CYS A 383 -2.71 9.07 -10.15
N LYS A 384 -1.84 10.09 -10.07
CA LYS A 384 -1.09 10.62 -11.23
C LYS A 384 -0.39 9.54 -12.04
N LYS A 385 0.18 8.51 -11.38
CA LYS A 385 0.85 7.39 -12.04
C LYS A 385 -0.13 6.52 -12.84
N CYS A 386 -1.26 6.13 -12.26
CA CYS A 386 -2.29 5.37 -12.96
C CYS A 386 -2.87 6.18 -14.14
N GLN A 387 -3.09 7.48 -13.95
CA GLN A 387 -3.52 8.37 -15.04
C GLN A 387 -2.49 8.43 -16.17
N CYS A 388 -1.19 8.56 -15.87
CA CYS A 388 -0.12 8.50 -16.87
C CYS A 388 -0.10 7.16 -17.60
N ILE A 389 -0.22 6.03 -16.89
CA ILE A 389 -0.30 4.69 -17.50
C ILE A 389 -1.50 4.59 -18.44
N ARG A 390 -2.69 5.05 -18.03
CA ARG A 390 -3.89 5.07 -18.88
C ARG A 390 -3.70 5.92 -20.13
N ARG A 391 -3.16 7.14 -19.98
CA ARG A 391 -2.85 8.01 -21.13
C ARG A 391 -1.88 7.34 -22.11
N ASN A 392 -0.82 6.71 -21.59
CA ASN A 392 0.15 5.98 -22.42
C ASN A 392 -0.48 4.77 -23.12
N ARG A 393 -1.32 3.99 -22.43
CA ARG A 393 -2.06 2.87 -23.04
C ARG A 393 -3.01 3.36 -24.15
N ASN A 394 -3.73 4.46 -23.92
CA ASN A 394 -4.63 5.05 -24.90
C ASN A 394 -3.87 5.56 -26.12
N SER A 395 -2.75 6.27 -25.91
CA SER A 395 -1.86 6.73 -26.98
C SER A 395 -1.31 5.56 -27.81
N ALA A 396 -0.88 4.47 -27.15
CA ALA A 396 -0.42 3.27 -27.84
C ALA A 396 -1.53 2.60 -28.66
N LYS A 397 -2.76 2.49 -28.11
CA LYS A 397 -3.93 1.94 -28.82
C LYS A 397 -4.29 2.78 -30.05
N GLU A 398 -4.28 4.11 -29.92
CA GLU A 398 -4.57 5.03 -31.03
C GLU A 398 -3.50 4.93 -32.12
N SER A 399 -2.22 4.87 -31.73
CA SER A 399 -1.10 4.67 -32.66
C SER A 399 -1.23 3.34 -33.43
N GLN A 400 -1.58 2.24 -32.73
CA GLN A 400 -1.84 0.96 -33.38
C GLN A 400 -3.05 0.99 -34.30
N LYS A 401 -4.11 1.73 -33.95
CA LYS A 401 -5.30 1.92 -34.81
C LYS A 401 -4.92 2.63 -36.10
N LYS A 402 -4.20 3.75 -36.02
CA LYS A 402 -3.70 4.50 -37.19
C LYS A 402 -2.81 3.63 -38.08
N LYS A 403 -1.97 2.78 -37.49
CA LYS A 403 -1.14 1.83 -38.25
C LYS A 403 -2.00 0.81 -39.02
N ARG A 404 -3.08 0.29 -38.42
CA ARG A 404 -4.00 -0.62 -39.11
C ARG A 404 -4.76 0.07 -40.25
N GLU A 405 -5.30 1.26 -39.99
CA GLU A 405 -6.00 2.05 -41.01
C GLU A 405 -5.09 2.41 -42.19
N ALA A 406 -3.81 2.68 -41.95
CA ALA A 406 -2.83 2.90 -43.02
C ALA A 406 -2.56 1.63 -43.84
N LEU A 407 -2.43 0.48 -43.19
CA LEU A 407 -2.24 -0.82 -43.86
C LEU A 407 -3.45 -1.22 -44.70
N GLU A 408 -4.67 -0.98 -44.22
CA GLU A 408 -5.90 -1.21 -44.99
C GLU A 408 -5.97 -0.38 -46.27
N LYS A 409 -5.41 0.84 -46.26
CA LYS A 409 -5.34 1.70 -47.46
C LYS A 409 -4.24 1.26 -48.44
N LEU A 410 -3.14 0.70 -47.93
CA LEU A 410 -2.02 0.22 -48.75
C LEU A 410 -2.35 -1.07 -49.51
N GLY A 411 -3.15 -1.97 -48.94
CA GLY A 411 -3.51 -3.25 -49.56
C GLY A 411 -4.09 -3.11 -50.98
N PRO A 412 -5.17 -2.35 -51.19
CA PRO A 412 -5.76 -2.14 -52.51
C PRO A 412 -4.80 -1.52 -53.52
N LEU A 413 -3.95 -0.57 -53.09
CA LEU A 413 -2.95 0.06 -53.95
C LEU A 413 -1.88 -0.94 -54.40
N GLN A 414 -1.44 -1.84 -53.51
CA GLN A 414 -0.50 -2.91 -53.85
C GLN A 414 -1.13 -3.90 -54.83
N ASP A 415 -2.41 -4.22 -54.67
CA ASP A 415 -3.14 -5.10 -55.59
C ASP A 415 -3.33 -4.47 -56.96
N GLU A 416 -3.65 -3.18 -57.04
CA GLU A 416 -3.73 -2.43 -58.30
C GLU A 416 -2.37 -2.33 -58.99
N TYR A 417 -1.30 -2.03 -58.23
CA TYR A 417 0.05 -2.02 -58.76
C TYR A 417 0.44 -3.39 -59.36
N ASN A 418 0.16 -4.48 -58.64
CA ASN A 418 0.44 -5.84 -59.13
C ASN A 418 -0.37 -6.19 -60.39
N LYS A 419 -1.62 -5.71 -60.50
CA LYS A 419 -2.44 -5.87 -61.72
C LYS A 419 -1.86 -5.10 -62.90
N LEU A 420 -1.47 -3.84 -62.68
CA LEU A 420 -0.84 -3.00 -63.69
C LEU A 420 0.47 -3.61 -64.17
N GLN A 421 1.33 -4.07 -63.25
CA GLN A 421 2.60 -4.69 -63.58
C GLN A 421 2.43 -5.95 -64.44
N LYS A 422 1.46 -6.82 -64.12
CA LYS A 422 1.13 -7.99 -64.96
C LYS A 422 0.67 -7.59 -66.36
N LYS A 423 -0.16 -6.55 -66.46
CA LYS A 423 -0.67 -6.05 -67.74
C LYS A 423 0.44 -5.47 -68.60
N VAL A 424 1.35 -4.69 -68.01
CA VAL A 424 2.53 -4.15 -68.71
C VAL A 424 3.37 -5.29 -69.25
N LYS A 425 3.71 -6.29 -68.43
CA LYS A 425 4.51 -7.45 -68.86
C LYS A 425 3.84 -8.24 -70.00
N GLN A 426 2.51 -8.38 -69.96
CA GLN A 426 1.77 -9.02 -71.04
C GLN A 426 1.88 -8.21 -72.35
N LEU A 427 1.66 -6.89 -72.27
CA LEU A 427 1.78 -6.00 -73.44
C LEU A 427 3.20 -5.99 -74.01
N GLU A 428 4.23 -5.99 -73.16
CA GLU A 428 5.63 -6.12 -73.59
C GLU A 428 5.87 -7.43 -74.35
N THR A 429 5.32 -8.54 -73.85
CA THR A 429 5.43 -9.85 -74.49
C THR A 429 4.70 -9.87 -75.85
N GLU A 430 3.49 -9.32 -75.91
CA GLU A 430 2.72 -9.19 -77.16
C GLU A 430 3.44 -8.30 -78.17
N ASN A 431 4.05 -7.19 -77.71
CA ASN A 431 4.78 -6.27 -78.55
C ASN A 431 6.09 -6.89 -79.09
N GLN A 432 6.81 -7.65 -78.27
CA GLN A 432 7.96 -8.44 -78.73
C GLN A 432 7.56 -9.49 -79.78
N TYR A 433 6.43 -10.17 -79.57
CA TYR A 433 5.90 -11.12 -80.53
C TYR A 433 5.51 -10.46 -81.86
N MET A 434 4.78 -9.32 -81.82
CA MET A 434 4.44 -8.56 -83.02
C MET A 434 5.69 -8.05 -83.74
N THR A 435 6.67 -7.55 -83.01
CA THR A 435 7.94 -7.10 -83.58
C THR A 435 8.64 -8.25 -84.31
N THR A 436 8.65 -9.44 -83.73
CA THR A 436 9.24 -10.64 -84.35
C THR A 436 8.49 -11.03 -85.63
N LEU A 437 7.15 -11.06 -85.58
CA LEU A 437 6.32 -11.34 -86.75
C LEU A 437 6.54 -10.33 -87.88
N ILE A 438 6.60 -9.03 -87.56
CA ILE A 438 6.88 -7.97 -88.53
C ILE A 438 8.24 -8.21 -89.18
N LEU A 439 9.28 -8.47 -88.37
CA LEU A 439 10.61 -8.78 -88.88
C LEU A 439 10.61 -10.02 -89.79
N ASP A 440 9.86 -11.06 -89.44
CA ASP A 440 9.76 -12.28 -90.24
C ASP A 440 9.01 -12.06 -91.57
N VAL A 441 7.97 -11.23 -91.59
CA VAL A 441 7.28 -10.84 -92.84
C VAL A 441 8.25 -10.12 -93.80
N PHE A 442 9.10 -9.24 -93.27
CA PHE A 442 10.09 -8.52 -94.07
C PHE A 442 11.28 -9.37 -94.53
N LYS A 443 11.46 -10.59 -93.99
CA LYS A 443 12.40 -11.60 -94.52
C LYS A 443 11.84 -12.38 -95.71
N HIS A 444 10.57 -12.19 -96.07
CA HIS A 444 9.98 -12.89 -97.21
C HIS A 444 10.50 -12.31 -98.55
N PRO A 445 10.94 -13.14 -99.52
CA PRO A 445 11.58 -12.67 -100.76
C PRO A 445 10.75 -11.70 -101.61
N SER A 446 9.43 -11.76 -101.48
CA SER A 446 8.47 -10.88 -102.20
C SER A 446 8.40 -9.46 -101.63
N VAL A 447 8.82 -9.27 -100.37
CA VAL A 447 8.60 -8.05 -99.58
C VAL A 447 9.94 -7.44 -99.11
N GLU A 448 11.02 -8.22 -99.13
CA GLU A 448 12.38 -7.80 -98.78
C GLU A 448 12.84 -6.53 -99.51
N LYS A 449 12.44 -6.37 -100.79
CA LYS A 449 12.79 -5.21 -101.62
C LYS A 449 12.22 -3.88 -101.13
N ILE A 450 11.15 -3.90 -100.33
CA ILE A 450 10.55 -2.70 -99.72
C ILE A 450 10.83 -2.60 -98.21
N ALA A 451 11.55 -3.56 -97.63
CA ALA A 451 11.80 -3.63 -96.20
C ALA A 451 12.55 -2.40 -95.66
N SER A 452 13.53 -1.86 -96.40
CA SER A 452 14.29 -0.68 -95.99
C SER A 452 13.43 0.59 -95.85
N GLN A 453 12.33 0.71 -96.61
CA GLN A 453 11.44 1.87 -96.53
C GLN A 453 10.55 1.87 -95.27
N PHE A 454 10.33 0.69 -94.67
CA PHE A 454 9.45 0.52 -93.52
C PHE A 454 10.19 0.21 -92.22
N LEU A 455 11.28 -0.57 -92.27
CA LEU A 455 12.04 -0.96 -91.08
C LEU A 455 12.84 0.20 -90.48
N GLU A 456 13.50 1.03 -91.29
CA GLU A 456 14.30 2.17 -90.78
C GLU A 456 13.48 3.19 -89.97
N PRO A 457 12.29 3.63 -90.42
CA PRO A 457 11.43 4.49 -89.60
C PRO A 457 10.99 3.80 -88.30
N LEU A 458 10.69 2.50 -88.35
CA LEU A 458 10.24 1.71 -87.20
C LEU A 458 11.33 1.54 -86.14
N THR A 459 12.55 1.16 -86.53
CA THR A 459 13.68 1.06 -85.58
C THR A 459 14.05 2.41 -84.99
N LYS A 460 13.89 3.50 -85.74
CA LYS A 460 14.13 4.86 -85.23
C LYS A 460 13.10 5.26 -84.17
N ILE A 461 11.82 4.98 -84.40
CA ILE A 461 10.74 5.22 -83.43
C ILE A 461 10.95 4.38 -82.15
N ILE A 462 11.35 3.10 -82.30
CA ILE A 462 11.63 2.20 -81.17
C ILE A 462 12.82 2.71 -80.33
N ALA A 463 13.91 3.15 -80.99
CA ALA A 463 15.07 3.71 -80.31
C ALA A 463 14.77 5.04 -79.60
N ASP A 464 13.91 5.89 -80.17
CA ASP A 464 13.50 7.15 -79.54
C ASP A 464 12.63 6.91 -78.28
N SER A 465 11.90 5.78 -78.21
CA SER A 465 11.06 5.42 -77.05
C SER A 465 11.80 4.83 -75.83
N GLU A 466 13.04 4.36 -75.97
CA GLU A 466 13.86 3.90 -74.83
C GLU A 466 14.39 5.06 -73.95
N SER A 467 14.15 6.32 -74.33
CA SER A 467 14.68 7.51 -73.64
C SER A 467 13.81 8.05 -72.49
N ILE A 468 12.70 7.39 -72.15
CA ILE A 468 11.80 7.80 -71.06
C ILE A 468 11.95 6.85 -69.87
N GLU A 469 13.14 6.79 -69.28
CA GLU A 469 13.34 6.24 -67.93
C GLU A 469 14.07 7.27 -67.08
N GLU A 470 13.34 7.91 -66.15
CA GLU A 470 13.71 8.20 -64.75
C GLU A 470 12.83 9.33 -64.16
N CYS A 471 11.86 8.95 -63.33
CA CYS A 471 11.36 9.73 -62.17
C CYS A 471 10.81 8.79 -61.10
#